data_AF-A0A0B0Q116-F1
#
_entry.id   AF-A0A0B0Q116-F1
#
_cell.length_a   1.000
_cell.length_b   1.000
_cell.length_c   1.000
_cell.angle_alpha   90.00
_cell.angle_beta   90.00
_cell.angle_gamma   90.00
#
_symmetry.space_group_name_H-M   'P 1'
#
loop_
_entity.id
_entity.type
_entity.pdbx_description
1 polymer ?
#
loop_
_entity_poly.entity_id
_entity_poly.type
_entity_poly.pdbx_seq_one_letter_code
_entity_poly.pdbx_strand_id
1 'polypeptide(L)'
;MQKAFLVDGSICLGCNTCAMACKNQYHQDQGVTWRKVREIGAEDYLIDNNNILPTLTSYQKAPKVSMPMERFYFSLACNHCENPACVAICPVGAHT
;
A
#
# COMPACT_ATOMS: atom_id res chain seq x y z
N MET A 1 21.27 16.52 -3.72
CA MET A 1 20.88 15.52 -4.73
C MET A 1 19.50 14.99 -4.38
N GLN A 2 18.55 15.04 -5.31
CA GLN A 2 17.21 14.48 -5.13
C GLN A 2 17.27 12.94 -5.18
N LYS A 3 16.52 12.25 -4.31
CA LYS A 3 16.39 10.78 -4.30
C LYS A 3 14.98 10.37 -4.70
N ALA A 4 14.85 9.15 -5.22
CA ALA A 4 13.57 8.52 -5.53
C ALA A 4 13.62 7.03 -5.17
N PHE A 5 12.45 6.44 -4.94
CA PHE A 5 12.28 5.01 -4.71
C PHE A 5 11.32 4.45 -5.75
N LEU A 6 11.79 3.55 -6.60
CA LEU A 6 11.01 2.92 -7.67
C LEU A 6 10.54 1.53 -7.24
N VAL A 7 9.25 1.24 -7.43
CA VAL A 7 8.68 -0.09 -7.29
C VAL A 7 8.17 -0.54 -8.65
N ASP A 8 8.77 -1.58 -9.21
CA ASP A 8 8.25 -2.24 -10.40
C ASP A 8 7.17 -3.27 -10.01
N GLY A 9 5.91 -2.92 -10.29
CA GLY A 9 4.76 -3.79 -10.00
C GLY A 9 4.67 -5.02 -10.91
N SER A 10 5.33 -5.02 -12.07
CA SER A 10 5.27 -6.14 -13.01
C SER A 10 6.01 -7.40 -12.52
N ILE A 11 6.96 -7.21 -11.60
CA ILE A 11 7.75 -8.28 -10.98
C ILE A 11 7.37 -8.53 -9.51
N CYS A 12 6.37 -7.81 -8.98
CA CYS A 12 5.99 -7.93 -7.58
C CYS A 12 5.15 -9.19 -7.35
N LEU A 13 5.68 -10.15 -6.59
CA LEU A 13 5.00 -11.43 -6.27
C LEU A 13 4.24 -11.43 -4.94
N GLY A 14 4.12 -10.29 -4.26
CA GLY A 14 3.36 -10.22 -3.01
C GLY A 14 4.04 -10.83 -1.77
N CYS A 15 5.35 -11.13 -1.81
CA CYS A 15 6.05 -11.91 -0.77
C CYS A 15 6.20 -11.24 0.62
N ASN A 16 5.80 -9.98 0.79
CA ASN A 16 5.90 -9.21 2.04
C ASN A 16 7.32 -9.02 2.62
N THR A 17 8.38 -9.50 1.97
CA THR A 17 9.76 -9.36 2.47
C THR A 17 10.20 -7.91 2.63
N CYS A 18 9.79 -7.02 1.73
CA CYS A 18 10.09 -5.59 1.84
C CYS A 18 9.44 -4.93 3.07
N ALA A 19 8.22 -5.35 3.44
CA ALA A 19 7.55 -4.89 4.64
C ALA A 19 8.22 -5.43 5.91
N MET A 20 8.59 -6.72 5.91
CA MET A 20 9.32 -7.35 7.02
C MET A 20 10.70 -6.72 7.23
N ALA A 21 11.45 -6.48 6.17
CA ALA A 21 12.76 -5.84 6.23
C ALA A 21 12.67 -4.43 6.84
N CYS A 22 11.67 -3.64 6.42
CA CYS A 22 11.39 -2.33 7.01
C CYS A 22 11.08 -2.44 8.51
N LYS A 23 10.22 -3.38 8.91
CA LYS A 23 9.90 -3.59 10.31
C LYS A 23 11.12 -4.03 11.13
N ASN A 24 11.95 -4.92 10.58
CA ASN A 24 13.17 -5.40 11.23
C ASN A 24 14.21 -4.29 11.42
N GLN A 25 14.40 -3.44 10.41
CA GLN A 25 15.37 -2.34 10.48
C GLN A 25 14.95 -1.26 11.49
N TYR A 26 13.66 -0.92 11.52
CA TYR A 26 13.16 0.22 12.28
C TYR A 26 12.48 -0.16 13.61
N HIS A 27 12.49 -1.45 13.97
CA HIS A 27 11.94 -1.98 15.24
C HIS A 27 10.57 -1.39 15.60
N GLN A 28 9.65 -1.41 14.63
CA GLN A 28 8.35 -0.74 14.76
C GLN A 28 7.53 -1.33 15.92
N ASP A 29 6.79 -0.45 16.61
CA ASP A 29 5.87 -0.83 17.68
C ASP A 29 4.83 -1.87 17.21
N GLN A 30 4.27 -2.59 18.18
CA GLN A 30 3.22 -3.55 17.91
C GLN A 30 2.02 -2.87 17.23
N GLY A 31 1.53 -3.47 16.14
CA GLY A 31 0.43 -2.92 15.34
C GLY A 31 0.83 -1.87 14.30
N VAL A 32 2.07 -1.38 14.32
CA VAL A 32 2.57 -0.43 13.31
C VAL A 32 3.14 -1.19 12.11
N THR A 33 2.82 -0.71 10.90
CA THR A 33 3.38 -1.23 9.65
C THR A 33 3.47 -0.09 8.63
N TRP A 34 4.69 0.42 8.40
CA TRP A 34 4.93 1.55 7.51
C TRP A 34 4.85 1.21 6.01
N ARG A 35 5.31 0.02 5.62
CA ARG A 35 5.21 -0.49 4.24
C ARG A 35 4.24 -1.66 4.19
N LYS A 36 3.27 -1.59 3.29
CA LYS A 36 2.14 -2.51 3.20
C LYS A 36 2.06 -3.07 1.79
N VAL A 37 2.13 -4.40 1.65
CA VAL A 37 1.85 -5.06 0.37
C VAL A 37 0.35 -5.32 0.28
N ARG A 38 -0.24 -4.99 -0.86
CA ARG A 38 -1.67 -5.11 -1.14
C ARG A 38 -1.87 -5.92 -2.40
N GLU A 39 -2.82 -6.82 -2.38
CA GLU A 39 -3.31 -7.44 -3.59
C GLU A 39 -4.41 -6.54 -4.18
N ILE A 40 -4.30 -6.20 -5.45
CA ILE A 40 -5.31 -5.45 -6.19
C ILE A 40 -6.16 -6.48 -6.93
N GLY A 41 -7.46 -6.50 -6.61
CA GLY A 41 -8.41 -7.48 -7.14
C GLY A 41 -8.73 -8.63 -6.18
N ALA A 42 -8.11 -8.69 -4.99
CA ALA A 42 -8.63 -9.51 -3.90
C ALA A 42 -9.91 -8.87 -3.38
N GLU A 43 -11.02 -9.61 -3.39
CA GLU A 43 -12.23 -9.22 -2.70
C GLU A 43 -11.97 -9.37 -1.19
N ASP A 44 -11.59 -8.29 -0.52
CA ASP A 44 -11.69 -8.28 0.95
C ASP A 44 -13.19 -8.27 1.27
N TYR A 45 -13.68 -9.27 2.02
CA TYR A 45 -15.05 -9.26 2.54
C TYR A 45 -15.05 -8.66 3.94
N LEU A 46 -15.77 -7.56 4.16
CA LEU A 46 -16.14 -7.13 5.50
C LEU A 46 -17.46 -7.80 5.85
N ILE A 47 -17.52 -8.44 7.02
CA ILE A 47 -18.78 -8.89 7.60
C ILE A 47 -19.29 -7.76 8.50
N ASP A 48 -20.38 -7.12 8.10
CA ASP A 48 -21.15 -6.20 8.93
C ASP A 48 -22.56 -6.75 9.12
N ASN A 49 -22.99 -6.98 10.36
CA ASN A 49 -24.34 -7.43 10.70
C ASN A 49 -24.87 -8.60 9.83
N ASN A 50 -24.06 -9.66 9.66
CA ASN A 50 -24.34 -10.83 8.82
C ASN A 50 -24.51 -10.55 7.31
N ASN A 51 -24.21 -9.34 6.86
CA ASN A 51 -24.11 -9.01 5.45
C ASN A 51 -22.64 -9.05 5.03
N ILE A 52 -22.37 -9.84 3.99
CA ILE A 52 -21.09 -9.83 3.28
C ILE A 52 -21.07 -8.55 2.44
N LEU A 53 -20.40 -7.52 2.94
CA LEU A 53 -20.17 -6.31 2.18
C LEU A 53 -18.86 -6.48 1.40
N PRO A 54 -18.85 -6.29 0.07
CA PRO A 54 -17.60 -6.19 -0.65
C PRO A 54 -16.88 -4.96 -0.12
N THR A 55 -15.75 -5.17 0.57
CA THR A 55 -14.90 -4.04 0.91
C THR A 55 -14.40 -3.50 -0.40
N LEU A 56 -14.66 -2.22 -0.65
CA LEU A 56 -14.13 -1.51 -1.81
C LEU A 56 -12.61 -1.31 -1.62
N THR A 57 -11.84 -2.39 -1.58
CA THR A 57 -10.42 -2.40 -1.93
C THR A 57 -10.23 -2.58 -3.44
N SER A 58 -11.32 -2.86 -4.17
CA SER A 58 -11.35 -2.91 -5.63
C SER A 58 -11.65 -1.53 -6.23
N TYR A 59 -10.67 -1.00 -6.98
CA TYR A 59 -10.91 0.03 -7.98
C TYR A 59 -12.07 -0.47 -8.86
N GLN A 60 -13.21 0.23 -8.81
CA GLN A 60 -14.56 -0.22 -9.18
C GLN A 60 -14.77 -0.64 -10.66
N LYS A 61 -13.69 -0.84 -11.41
CA LYS A 61 -13.64 -1.44 -12.74
C LYS A 61 -12.16 -1.64 -13.09
N ALA A 62 -11.52 -2.69 -12.59
CA ALA A 62 -10.36 -3.19 -13.33
C ALA A 62 -10.87 -3.57 -14.73
N PRO A 63 -10.38 -2.95 -15.83
CA PRO A 63 -10.82 -3.32 -17.15
C PRO A 63 -10.57 -4.82 -17.32
N LYS A 64 -11.56 -5.55 -17.87
CA LYS A 64 -11.41 -6.95 -18.28
C LYS A 64 -10.44 -7.01 -19.47
N VAL A 65 -9.18 -6.67 -19.24
CA VAL A 65 -8.11 -6.86 -20.21
C VAL A 65 -7.77 -8.33 -20.15
N SER A 66 -7.76 -8.97 -21.32
CA SER A 66 -7.38 -10.35 -21.55
C SER A 66 -5.88 -10.57 -21.26
N MET A 67 -5.45 -10.37 -20.01
CA MET A 67 -4.13 -10.80 -19.56
C MET A 67 -4.28 -12.14 -18.84
N PRO A 68 -3.51 -13.17 -19.21
CA PRO A 68 -3.63 -14.51 -18.65
C PRO A 68 -3.03 -14.66 -17.23
N MET A 69 -2.88 -13.57 -16.46
CA MET A 69 -2.32 -13.62 -15.11
C MET A 69 -3.18 -12.88 -14.08
N GLU A 70 -3.76 -13.71 -13.23
CA GLU A 70 -4.48 -13.47 -11.99
C GLU A 70 -3.56 -12.80 -10.95
N ARG A 71 -4.11 -11.84 -10.18
CA ARG A 71 -3.52 -11.20 -8.99
C ARG A 71 -2.37 -10.22 -9.25
N PHE A 72 -2.61 -8.94 -8.95
CA PHE A 72 -1.61 -7.87 -9.00
C PHE A 72 -1.24 -7.42 -7.59
N TYR A 73 0.05 -7.18 -7.32
CA TYR A 73 0.51 -6.73 -6.00
C TYR A 73 1.08 -5.32 -6.04
N PHE A 74 0.71 -4.52 -5.04
CA PHE A 74 1.17 -3.15 -4.88
C PHE A 74 1.78 -2.94 -3.49
N SER A 75 3.04 -2.49 -3.44
CA SER A 75 3.69 -2.11 -2.19
C SER A 75 3.45 -0.63 -1.90
N LEU A 76 2.54 -0.32 -0.98
CA LEU A 76 2.23 1.03 -0.52
C LEU A 76 3.09 1.45 0.69
N ALA A 77 3.65 2.66 0.64
CA ALA A 77 4.37 3.32 1.74
C ALA A 77 4.26 4.85 1.57
N CYS A 78 4.90 5.63 2.45
CA CYS A 78 5.06 7.08 2.23
C CYS A 78 5.81 7.34 0.91
N ASN A 79 5.28 8.21 0.05
CA ASN A 79 5.85 8.51 -1.26
C ASN A 79 6.91 9.63 -1.22
N HIS A 80 7.15 10.27 -0.07
CA HIS A 80 8.06 11.42 0.06
C HIS A 80 7.84 12.46 -1.05
N CYS A 81 6.60 12.94 -1.15
CA CYS A 81 6.16 13.87 -2.19
C CYS A 81 7.02 15.14 -2.22
N GLU A 82 7.23 15.70 -3.41
CA GLU A 82 7.92 16.98 -3.60
C GLU A 82 7.17 18.15 -2.93
N ASN A 83 5.84 18.14 -3.01
CA ASN A 83 4.95 19.09 -2.33
C ASN A 83 4.04 18.34 -1.34
N PRO A 84 4.54 17.96 -0.15
CA PRO A 84 3.83 17.08 0.78
C PRO A 84 2.72 17.82 1.53
N ALA A 85 1.47 17.47 1.23
CA ALA A 85 0.29 18.03 1.92
C ALA A 85 0.31 17.79 3.44
N CYS A 86 0.87 16.66 3.88
CA CYS A 86 1.01 16.33 5.31
C CYS A 86 1.94 17.29 6.06
N VAL A 87 2.96 17.83 5.41
CA VAL A 87 3.85 18.84 6.01
C VAL A 87 3.18 20.20 5.99
N ALA A 88 2.56 20.58 4.87
CA ALA A 88 1.92 21.88 4.70
C ALA A 88 0.83 22.18 5.74
N ILE A 89 0.13 21.16 6.24
CA ILE A 89 -0.95 21.32 7.22
C ILE A 89 -0.50 21.14 8.68
N CYS A 90 0.75 20.75 8.94
CA CYS A 90 1.19 20.40 10.30
C CYS A 90 1.24 21.66 11.18
N PRO A 91 0.38 21.80 12.21
CA PRO A 91 0.25 23.04 12.98
C PRO A 91 1.46 23.35 13.87
N VAL A 92 2.26 22.34 14.17
CA VAL A 92 3.43 22.44 15.07
C VAL A 92 4.77 22.37 14.33
N GLY A 93 4.77 22.18 13.00
CA GLY A 93 6.00 22.10 12.21
C GLY A 93 6.90 20.92 12.58
N ALA A 94 6.32 19.76 12.91
CA ALA A 94 7.08 18.57 13.35
C ALA A 94 7.91 17.89 12.24
N HIS A 95 7.73 18.32 10.99
CA HIS A 95 8.39 17.80 9.80
C HIS A 95 8.89 18.96 8.95
N THR A 96 10.04 18.79 8.33
CA THR A 96 10.69 19.76 7.44
C THR A 96 10.63 19.31 6.00
#